data_AF-A0A529MC76-F1
#
_entry.id   AF-A0A529MC76-F1
#
_cell.length_a   1.000
_cell.length_b   1.000
_cell.length_c   1.000
_cell.angle_alpha   90.00
_cell.angle_beta   90.00
_cell.angle_gamma   90.00
#
_symmetry.space_group_name_H-M   'P 1'
#
loop_
_entity.id
_entity.type
_entity.pdbx_description
1 polymer ?
#
loop_
_entity_poly.entity_id
_entity_poly.type
_entity_poly.pdbx_seq_one_letter_code
_entity_poly.pdbx_strand_id
1 'polypeptide(L)'
;VGVSTAPRDLTHSIDSMAQLVLIQVQGVIQEYTVGDATALAKLRNDDERIDVKYTSVFRELLTYMMEDPRNITPCTHLLFCAKNIERIGDHATNIAETIYYIVTGDQMPAERPKGDKTDQVVLPGTVPAK
;
A
#
# COMPACT_ATOMS: atom_id res chain seq x y z
N VAL A 1 -0.28 29.95 -17.48
CA VAL A 1 0.27 29.10 -16.40
C VAL A 1 -0.88 28.73 -15.49
N GLY A 2 -1.53 27.60 -15.76
CA GLY A 2 -2.68 27.14 -14.99
C GLY A 2 -2.19 26.60 -13.65
N VAL A 3 -2.59 27.23 -12.55
CA VAL A 3 -2.32 26.73 -11.21
C VAL A 3 -3.08 25.42 -11.08
N SER A 4 -2.41 24.28 -11.25
CA SER A 4 -2.94 22.97 -10.96
C SER A 4 -3.01 22.83 -9.44
N THR A 5 -4.07 23.38 -8.85
CA THR A 5 -4.46 22.98 -7.50
C THR A 5 -5.08 21.60 -7.65
N ALA A 6 -4.29 20.55 -7.43
CA ALA A 6 -4.86 19.24 -7.18
C ALA A 6 -5.97 19.42 -6.10
N PRO A 7 -7.17 18.85 -6.28
CA PRO A 7 -8.20 18.88 -5.26
C PRO A 7 -7.60 18.55 -3.89
N ARG A 8 -7.82 19.41 -2.89
CA ARG A 8 -7.22 19.27 -1.54
C ARG A 8 -7.42 17.87 -0.94
N ASP A 9 -8.52 17.22 -1.31
CA ASP A 9 -8.91 15.89 -0.86
C ASP A 9 -7.95 14.79 -1.34
N LEU A 10 -7.41 14.90 -2.57
CA LEU A 10 -6.46 13.92 -3.12
C LEU A 10 -5.14 13.87 -2.35
N THR A 11 -4.63 15.05 -1.98
CA THR A 11 -3.42 15.17 -1.16
C THR A 11 -3.57 14.49 0.20
N HIS A 12 -4.75 14.59 0.82
CA HIS A 12 -5.01 13.97 2.12
C HIS A 12 -5.05 12.44 2.02
N SER A 13 -5.65 11.92 0.95
CA SER A 13 -5.72 10.47 0.72
C SER A 13 -4.34 9.83 0.52
N ILE A 14 -3.46 10.49 -0.22
CA ILE A 14 -2.06 10.06 -0.39
C ILE A 14 -1.25 10.22 0.89
N ASP A 15 -1.37 11.35 1.59
CA ASP A 15 -0.65 11.58 2.84
C ASP A 15 -1.02 10.50 3.87
N SER A 16 -2.31 10.19 4.02
CA SER A 16 -2.77 9.10 4.87
C SER A 16 -2.15 7.74 4.51
N MET A 17 -1.96 7.45 3.23
CA MET A 17 -1.27 6.23 2.78
C MET A 17 0.23 6.27 3.12
N ALA A 18 0.88 7.40 2.91
CA ALA A 18 2.30 7.60 3.24
C ALA A 18 2.55 7.42 4.74
N GLN A 19 1.65 7.91 5.60
CA GLN A 19 1.77 7.73 7.05
C GLN A 19 1.70 6.25 7.47
N LEU A 20 0.84 5.44 6.84
CA LEU A 20 0.77 4.01 7.11
C LEU A 20 2.09 3.31 6.76
N VAL A 21 2.65 3.62 5.59
CA VAL A 21 3.93 3.07 5.15
C VAL A 21 5.09 3.55 6.02
N LEU A 22 5.05 4.81 6.49
CA LEU A 22 6.07 5.32 7.40
C LEU A 22 6.06 4.57 8.74
N ILE A 23 4.87 4.30 9.29
CA ILE A 23 4.71 3.49 10.51
C ILE A 23 5.29 2.08 10.29
N GLN A 24 4.98 1.47 9.14
CA GLN A 24 5.50 0.15 8.76
C GLN A 24 7.04 0.14 8.74
N VAL A 25 7.65 1.10 8.04
CA VAL A 25 9.12 1.23 7.95
C VAL A 25 9.75 1.46 9.32
N GLN A 26 9.17 2.33 10.15
CA GLN A 26 9.65 2.58 11.51
C GLN A 26 9.56 1.32 12.38
N GLY A 27 8.47 0.56 12.27
CA GLY A 27 8.30 -0.70 12.99
C GLY A 27 9.37 -1.72 12.62
N VAL A 28 9.70 -1.88 11.33
CA VAL A 28 10.77 -2.79 10.89
C VAL A 28 12.11 -2.45 11.53
N ILE A 29 12.47 -1.15 11.57
CA ILE A 29 13.72 -0.69 12.17
C ILE A 29 13.74 -0.94 13.68
N GLN A 30 12.62 -0.71 14.35
CA GLN A 30 12.49 -0.96 15.78
C GLN A 30 12.64 -2.46 16.08
N GLU A 31 11.93 -3.33 15.36
CA GLU A 31 11.97 -4.76 15.60
C GLU A 31 13.28 -5.42 15.21
N TYR A 32 14.04 -4.83 14.28
CA TYR A 32 15.41 -5.24 14.01
C TYR A 32 16.30 -5.13 15.28
N THR A 33 16.07 -4.10 16.09
CA THR A 33 16.88 -3.84 17.29
C THR A 33 16.44 -4.71 18.47
N VAL A 34 15.14 -4.99 18.57
CA VAL A 34 14.55 -5.75 19.68
C VAL A 34 14.60 -7.26 19.45
N GLY A 35 14.44 -7.70 18.20
CA GLY A 35 14.37 -9.12 17.84
C GLY A 35 13.05 -9.80 18.24
N ASP A 36 11.93 -9.07 18.29
CA ASP A 36 10.63 -9.66 18.60
C ASP A 36 9.98 -10.26 17.34
N ALA A 37 10.07 -11.60 17.22
CA ALA A 37 9.47 -12.38 16.14
C ALA A 37 7.95 -12.20 16.03
N THR A 38 7.25 -11.98 17.15
CA THR A 38 5.80 -11.80 17.19
C THR A 38 5.42 -10.44 16.61
N ALA A 39 6.18 -9.40 16.96
CA ALA A 39 5.97 -8.06 16.43
C ALA A 39 6.24 -7.99 14.92
N LEU A 40 7.27 -8.69 14.43
CA LEU A 40 7.54 -8.82 12.99
C LEU A 40 6.39 -9.50 12.23
N ALA A 41 5.81 -10.57 12.78
CA ALA A 41 4.67 -11.25 12.18
C ALA A 41 3.43 -10.36 12.13
N LYS A 42 3.18 -9.58 13.20
CA LYS A 42 2.10 -8.59 13.22
C LYS A 42 2.33 -7.51 12.17
N LEU A 43 3.55 -6.97 12.09
CA LEU A 43 3.92 -5.93 11.14
C LEU A 43 3.69 -6.41 9.71
N ARG A 44 4.11 -7.64 9.36
CA ARG A 44 3.82 -8.26 8.07
C ARG A 44 2.32 -8.28 7.72
N ASN A 45 1.47 -8.58 8.69
CA ASN A 45 0.02 -8.65 8.48
C ASN A 45 -0.62 -7.25 8.37
N ASP A 46 -0.06 -6.26 9.06
CA ASP A 46 -0.55 -4.87 9.02
C ASP A 46 -0.40 -4.23 7.62
N ASP A 47 0.43 -4.78 6.74
CA ASP A 47 0.59 -4.32 5.36
C ASP A 47 -0.69 -4.49 4.51
N GLU A 48 -1.62 -5.38 4.90
CA GLU A 48 -2.95 -5.45 4.28
C GLU A 48 -3.67 -4.08 4.33
N ARG A 49 -3.42 -3.28 5.38
CA ARG A 49 -4.00 -1.95 5.50
C ARG A 49 -3.45 -0.99 4.43
N ILE A 50 -2.20 -1.15 4.02
CA ILE A 50 -1.57 -0.38 2.96
C ILE A 50 -2.18 -0.78 1.61
N ASP A 51 -2.36 -2.08 1.35
CA ASP A 51 -3.02 -2.61 0.15
C ASP A 51 -4.46 -2.07 -0.02
N VAL A 52 -5.24 -2.13 1.06
CA VAL A 52 -6.62 -1.62 1.10
C VAL A 52 -6.64 -0.11 0.85
N LYS A 53 -5.72 0.64 1.48
CA LYS A 53 -5.63 2.09 1.30
C LYS A 53 -5.23 2.45 -0.13
N TYR A 54 -4.26 1.73 -0.73
CA TYR A 54 -3.89 1.89 -2.12
C TYR A 54 -5.09 1.68 -3.05
N THR A 55 -5.85 0.60 -2.85
CA THR A 55 -7.06 0.31 -3.65
C THR A 55 -8.09 1.44 -3.55
N SER A 56 -8.27 2.01 -2.35
CA SER A 56 -9.17 3.15 -2.15
C SER A 56 -8.68 4.39 -2.90
N VAL A 57 -7.40 4.74 -2.78
CA VAL A 57 -6.79 5.91 -3.46
C VAL A 57 -6.86 5.73 -4.98
N PHE A 58 -6.61 4.52 -5.47
CA PHE A 58 -6.71 4.18 -6.89
C PHE A 58 -8.11 4.46 -7.44
N ARG A 59 -9.15 3.94 -6.78
CA ARG A 59 -10.56 4.14 -7.19
C ARG A 59 -10.98 5.60 -7.11
N GLU A 60 -10.55 6.29 -6.05
CA GLU A 60 -10.80 7.71 -5.88
C GLU A 60 -10.22 8.52 -7.06
N LEU A 61 -8.95 8.27 -7.41
CA LEU A 61 -8.29 8.95 -8.53
C LEU A 61 -8.99 8.68 -9.86
N LEU A 62 -9.46 7.45 -10.11
CA LEU A 62 -10.24 7.13 -11.31
C LEU A 62 -11.57 7.90 -11.37
N THR A 63 -12.28 8.03 -10.25
CA THR A 63 -13.52 8.81 -10.19
C THR A 63 -13.27 10.27 -10.60
N TYR A 64 -12.22 10.91 -10.09
CA TYR A 64 -11.88 12.28 -10.49
C TYR A 64 -11.49 12.43 -11.97
N MET A 65 -10.86 11.42 -12.56
CA MET A 65 -10.57 11.39 -14.00
C MET A 65 -11.85 11.28 -14.83
N MET A 66 -12.84 10.51 -14.34
CA MET A 66 -14.14 10.33 -15.00
C MET A 66 -15.04 11.55 -14.89
N GLU A 67 -14.97 12.28 -13.77
CA GLU A 67 -15.71 13.53 -13.55
C GLU A 67 -15.23 14.68 -14.46
N ASP A 68 -13.92 14.81 -14.67
CA ASP A 68 -13.34 15.82 -15.55
C ASP A 68 -12.05 15.32 -16.22
N PRO A 69 -12.02 15.16 -17.56
CA PRO A 69 -10.84 14.71 -18.30
C PRO A 69 -9.59 15.57 -18.10
N ARG A 70 -9.72 16.84 -17.67
CA ARG A 70 -8.57 17.71 -17.35
C ARG A 70 -7.77 17.18 -16.16
N ASN A 71 -8.36 16.33 -15.32
CA ASN A 71 -7.71 15.71 -14.17
C ASN A 71 -6.88 14.47 -14.54
N ILE A 72 -6.97 13.94 -15.77
CA ILE A 72 -6.27 12.72 -16.17
C ILE A 72 -4.77 12.83 -15.87
N THR A 73 -4.08 13.83 -16.40
CA THR A 73 -2.64 13.99 -16.20
C THR A 73 -2.22 14.11 -14.73
N PRO A 74 -2.77 15.04 -13.92
CA PRO A 74 -2.39 15.13 -12.50
C PRO A 74 -2.74 13.86 -11.71
N CYS A 75 -3.91 13.25 -11.93
CA CYS A 75 -4.29 12.01 -11.25
C CYS A 75 -3.40 10.83 -11.65
N THR A 76 -2.90 10.77 -12.90
CA THR A 76 -1.92 9.75 -13.32
C THR A 76 -0.60 9.88 -12.56
N HIS A 77 -0.09 11.10 -12.38
CA HIS A 77 1.11 11.31 -11.56
C HIS A 77 0.88 10.90 -10.10
N LEU A 78 -0.30 11.20 -9.55
CA LEU A 78 -0.68 10.79 -8.20
C LEU A 78 -0.82 9.26 -8.07
N LEU A 79 -1.32 8.56 -9.10
CA LEU A 79 -1.33 7.09 -9.16
C LEU A 79 0.09 6.52 -9.11
N PHE A 80 1.04 7.11 -9.84
CA PHE A 80 2.44 6.68 -9.75
C PHE A 80 3.01 6.92 -8.36
N CYS A 81 2.72 8.05 -7.72
CA CYS A 81 3.13 8.29 -6.34
C CYS A 81 2.55 7.24 -5.39
N ALA A 82 1.24 6.98 -5.46
CA ALA A 82 0.57 5.98 -4.63
C ALA A 82 1.16 4.57 -4.83
N LYS A 83 1.44 4.18 -6.09
CA LYS A 83 2.07 2.89 -6.37
C LYS A 83 3.48 2.79 -5.81
N ASN A 84 4.28 3.85 -5.92
CA ASN A 84 5.62 3.86 -5.32
C ASN A 84 5.55 3.76 -3.79
N ILE A 85 4.57 4.40 -3.15
CA ILE A 85 4.35 4.29 -1.71
C ILE A 85 3.98 2.85 -1.31
N GLU A 86 3.08 2.19 -2.04
CA GLU A 86 2.73 0.78 -1.79
C GLU A 86 3.96 -0.14 -1.91
N ARG A 87 4.79 0.05 -2.95
CA ARG A 87 6.03 -0.72 -3.12
C ARG A 87 7.01 -0.54 -1.96
N ILE A 88 7.05 0.63 -1.32
CA ILE A 88 7.86 0.84 -0.11
C ILE A 88 7.32 -0.01 1.05
N GLY A 89 5.99 -0.13 1.20
CA GLY A 89 5.36 -1.03 2.18
C GLY A 89 5.70 -2.50 1.95
N ASP A 90 5.58 -2.97 0.69
CA ASP A 90 5.92 -4.34 0.29
C ASP A 90 7.42 -4.63 0.56
N HIS A 91 8.31 -3.66 0.28
CA HIS A 91 9.73 -3.76 0.64
C HIS A 91 9.98 -3.80 2.15
N ALA A 92 9.26 -3.00 2.93
CA ALA A 92 9.35 -3.05 4.39
C ALA A 92 8.94 -4.43 4.93
N THR A 93 7.88 -5.02 4.37
CA THR A 93 7.44 -6.39 4.68
C THR A 93 8.54 -7.42 4.38
N ASN A 94 9.15 -7.35 3.20
CA ASN A 94 10.23 -8.29 2.84
C ASN A 94 11.44 -8.18 3.79
N ILE A 95 11.74 -6.97 4.26
CA ILE A 95 12.79 -6.75 5.28
C ILE A 95 12.35 -7.39 6.60
N ALA A 96 11.10 -7.21 7.04
CA ALA A 96 10.58 -7.82 8.25
C ALA A 96 10.67 -9.35 8.24
N GLU A 97 10.32 -9.99 7.11
CA GLU A 97 10.45 -11.43 6.91
C GLU A 97 11.92 -11.89 7.00
N THR A 98 12.83 -11.11 6.42
CA THR A 98 14.27 -11.38 6.48
C THR A 98 14.78 -11.31 7.93
N ILE A 99 14.37 -10.30 8.69
CA ILE A 99 14.74 -10.14 10.10
C ILE A 99 14.18 -11.30 10.92
N TYR A 100 12.94 -11.69 10.69
CA TYR A 100 12.33 -12.82 11.39
C TYR A 100 13.12 -14.11 11.17
N TYR A 101 13.57 -14.35 9.94
CA TYR A 101 14.43 -15.50 9.64
C TYR A 101 15.77 -15.42 10.39
N ILE A 102 16.39 -14.22 10.46
CA ILE A 102 17.64 -14.02 11.21
C ILE A 102 17.45 -14.31 12.72
N VAL A 103 16.31 -13.92 13.28
CA VAL A 103 16.01 -14.07 14.72
C VAL A 103 15.64 -15.51 15.08
N THR A 104 14.81 -16.16 14.26
CA THR A 104 14.18 -17.45 14.59
C THR A 104 14.85 -18.65 13.94
N GLY A 105 15.52 -18.45 12.79
CA GLY A 105 16.00 -19.52 11.92
C GLY A 105 14.92 -20.11 11.00
N ASP A 106 13.66 -19.69 11.14
CA ASP A 106 12.51 -20.22 10.40
C ASP A 106 11.96 -19.20 9.40
N GLN A 107 11.40 -19.69 8.29
CA GLN A 107 10.69 -18.82 7.34
C GLN A 107 9.26 -18.59 7.77
N MET A 108 8.77 -17.36 7.59
CA MET A 108 7.33 -17.09 7.70
C MET A 108 6.54 -17.83 6.60
N PRO A 109 5.25 -18.14 6.84
CA PRO A 109 4.40 -18.77 5.82
C PRO A 109 4.39 -17.97 4.51
N ALA A 110 4.49 -18.67 3.38
CA ALA A 110 4.53 -18.03 2.06
C ALA A 110 3.23 -17.28 1.71
N GLU A 111 2.09 -17.75 2.23
CA GLU A 111 0.81 -17.08 2.03
C GLU A 111 0.75 -15.80 2.88
N ARG A 112 0.57 -14.67 2.19
CA ARG A 112 0.21 -13.38 2.78
C ARG A 112 -1.16 -12.98 2.25
N PRO A 113 -2.08 -12.52 3.11
CA PRO A 113 -3.23 -11.78 2.61
C PRO A 113 -2.72 -10.59 1.79
N LYS A 114 -2.98 -10.57 0.48
CA LYS A 114 -2.81 -9.38 -0.36
C LYS A 114 -4.18 -8.78 -0.63
N GLY A 115 -4.34 -7.52 -0.26
CA GLY A 115 -5.59 -6.79 -0.36
C GLY A 115 -5.78 -6.05 -1.70
N ASP A 116 -4.70 -5.90 -2.48
CA ASP A 116 -4.73 -5.20 -3.77
C ASP A 116 -5.49 -6.05 -4.80
N LYS A 117 -6.55 -5.47 -5.37
CA LYS A 117 -7.37 -6.07 -6.43
C LYS A 117 -7.48 -5.15 -7.64
N THR A 118 -6.62 -4.15 -7.74
CA THR A 118 -6.70 -3.12 -8.79
C THR A 118 -6.38 -3.67 -10.19
N ASP A 119 -5.65 -4.79 -10.26
CA ASP A 119 -5.34 -5.54 -11.47
C ASP A 119 -6.45 -6.52 -11.90
N GLN A 120 -7.45 -6.77 -11.06
CA GLN A 120 -8.52 -7.72 -11.34
C GLN A 120 -9.70 -7.04 -12.03
N VAL A 121 -10.08 -7.57 -13.19
CA VAL A 121 -11.33 -7.16 -13.87
C VAL A 121 -12.49 -7.86 -13.17
N VAL A 122 -13.29 -7.11 -12.42
CA VAL A 122 -14.59 -7.60 -11.91
C VAL A 122 -15.60 -7.52 -13.05
N LEU A 123 -15.77 -8.63 -13.78
CA LEU A 123 -16.83 -8.73 -14.78
C LEU A 123 -18.19 -8.93 -14.09
N PRO A 124 -19.27 -8.30 -14.56
CA PRO A 124 -20.61 -8.57 -14.04
C PRO A 124 -20.94 -10.06 -14.25
N GLY A 125 -21.13 -10.80 -13.16
CA GLY A 125 -21.57 -12.20 -13.20
C GLY A 125 -20.52 -13.28 -12.95
N THR A 126 -19.25 -12.93 -12.69
CA THR A 126 -18.23 -13.91 -12.29
C THR A 126 -17.93 -13.81 -10.79
N VAL A 127 -18.20 -14.87 -10.05
CA VAL A 127 -17.75 -15.01 -8.65
C VAL A 127 -16.23 -15.15 -8.66
N PRO A 128 -15.47 -14.34 -7.91
CA PRO A 128 -14.02 -14.50 -7.85
C PRO A 128 -13.68 -15.87 -7.27
N ALA A 129 -12.87 -16.64 -8.02
CA ALA A 129 -12.33 -17.90 -7.56
C ALA A 129 -11.42 -17.66 -6.34
N LYS A 130 -11.59 -18.47 -5.31
CA LYS A 130 -10.75 -18.49 -4.10
C LYS A 130 -9.34 -18.92 -4.42
#